data_AF-A0A661AHS4-F1
#
_entry.id   AF-A0A661AHS4-F1
#
_cell.length_a   1.000
_cell.length_b   1.000
_cell.length_c   1.000
_cell.angle_alpha   90.00
_cell.angle_beta   90.00
_cell.angle_gamma   90.00
#
_symmetry.space_group_name_H-M   'P 1'
#
loop_
_entity.id
_entity.type
_entity.pdbx_description
1 polymer ?
#
loop_
_entity_poly.entity_id
_entity_poly.type
_entity_poly.pdbx_seq_one_letter_code
_entity_poly.pdbx_strand_id
1 'polypeptide(L)'
;MKIGIFFGCTTRSTPVLFDRLKELMDRAGVEYSSHGLDLCCGAPLLLAGKIEEAKVQAEKVRKSLEGVDVVVTPCPHCYTIIKHEYREITGKDNDFEVLHITQFLKKLIDEGKIKFKSGFRKRVVYHDPCYIGRESDGIYDEPREVLKSIPGLELVPLPLEKEDATCCGGGGFVRAYLPRLSAEVAKEKIELQVLPTGAEVLTSACPFCYLNLNDGSEGKIEVEDLVSIVLKGVE
;
A
#
# COMPACT_ATOMS: atom_id res chain seq x y z
N MET A 1 6.10 -21.93 -7.34
CA MET A 1 5.68 -20.54 -7.54
C MET A 1 6.76 -19.65 -6.95
N LYS A 2 7.50 -18.93 -7.80
CA LYS A 2 8.56 -18.00 -7.42
C LYS A 2 7.93 -16.65 -7.13
N ILE A 3 8.06 -16.19 -5.88
CA ILE A 3 7.50 -14.91 -5.44
C ILE A 3 8.60 -13.85 -5.53
N GLY A 4 8.26 -12.68 -6.08
CA GLY A 4 9.12 -11.50 -6.09
C GLY A 4 8.41 -10.35 -5.38
N ILE A 5 9.06 -9.73 -4.40
CA ILE A 5 8.53 -8.53 -3.74
C ILE A 5 9.17 -7.30 -4.38
N PHE A 6 8.37 -6.49 -5.07
CA PHE A 6 8.79 -5.20 -5.60
C PHE A 6 8.53 -4.09 -4.58
N PHE A 7 9.58 -3.69 -3.86
CA PHE A 7 9.46 -2.70 -2.79
C PHE A 7 9.20 -1.29 -3.34
N GLY A 8 9.91 -0.90 -4.39
CA GLY A 8 9.79 0.44 -4.98
C GLY A 8 10.28 1.57 -4.06
N CYS A 9 10.23 2.80 -4.57
CA CYS A 9 10.88 3.94 -3.93
C CYS A 9 10.22 4.38 -2.61
N THR A 10 8.89 4.42 -2.53
CA THR A 10 8.19 4.95 -1.34
C THR A 10 8.30 4.01 -0.14
N THR A 11 8.21 2.71 -0.38
CA THR A 11 8.41 1.68 0.65
C THR A 11 9.82 1.77 1.21
N ARG A 12 10.83 1.92 0.34
CA ARG A 12 12.22 2.14 0.77
C ARG A 12 12.39 3.43 1.57
N SER A 13 11.71 4.50 1.18
CA SER A 13 11.68 5.76 1.94
C SER A 13 10.86 5.69 3.23
N THR A 14 10.27 4.53 3.54
CA THR A 14 9.54 4.24 4.78
C THR A 14 10.21 3.04 5.47
N PRO A 15 11.39 3.22 6.12
CA PRO A 15 12.20 2.10 6.63
C PRO A 15 11.43 1.14 7.53
N VAL A 16 10.53 1.68 8.36
CA VAL A 16 9.66 0.91 9.24
C VAL A 16 8.80 -0.10 8.46
N LEU A 17 8.17 0.32 7.35
CA LEU A 17 7.38 -0.58 6.52
C LEU A 17 8.26 -1.62 5.81
N PHE A 18 9.43 -1.19 5.32
CA PHE A 18 10.38 -2.10 4.65
C PHE A 18 10.81 -3.24 5.57
N ASP A 19 11.26 -2.92 6.78
CA ASP A 19 11.73 -3.91 7.75
C ASP A 19 10.59 -4.80 8.25
N ARG A 20 9.43 -4.21 8.58
CA ARG A 20 8.25 -4.95 9.05
C ARG A 20 7.68 -5.89 7.99
N LEU A 21 7.70 -5.50 6.72
CA LEU A 21 7.28 -6.38 5.64
C LEU A 21 8.20 -7.60 5.53
N LYS A 22 9.52 -7.40 5.61
CA LYS A 22 10.47 -8.52 5.59
C LYS A 22 10.25 -9.45 6.76
N GLU A 23 10.15 -8.91 7.98
CA GLU A 23 9.87 -9.69 9.19
C GLU A 23 8.56 -10.48 9.07
N LEU A 24 7.51 -9.87 8.53
CA LEU A 24 6.23 -10.55 8.32
C LEU A 24 6.35 -11.72 7.33
N MET A 25 7.10 -11.54 6.24
CA MET A 25 7.33 -12.62 5.27
C MET A 25 8.14 -13.77 5.89
N ASP A 26 9.15 -13.44 6.69
CA ASP A 26 9.98 -14.42 7.40
C ASP A 26 9.14 -15.24 8.39
N ARG A 27 8.29 -14.57 9.19
CA ARG A 27 7.37 -15.24 10.13
C ARG A 27 6.31 -16.08 9.43
N ALA A 28 5.85 -15.65 8.25
CA ALA A 28 4.90 -16.41 7.43
C ALA A 28 5.56 -17.57 6.65
N GLY A 29 6.88 -17.75 6.75
CA GLY A 29 7.63 -18.80 6.04
C GLY A 29 7.57 -18.63 4.52
N VAL A 30 7.47 -17.39 4.03
CA VAL A 30 7.40 -17.09 2.60
C VAL A 30 8.80 -16.92 2.04
N GLU A 31 9.20 -17.78 1.11
CA GLU A 31 10.42 -17.59 0.32
C GLU A 31 10.13 -16.62 -0.85
N TYR A 32 10.93 -15.55 -0.96
CA TYR A 32 10.77 -14.54 -2.02
C TYR A 32 12.12 -13.95 -2.46
N SER A 33 12.13 -13.40 -3.67
CA SER A 33 13.22 -12.57 -4.18
C SER A 33 12.89 -11.08 -4.00
N SER A 34 13.88 -10.26 -3.62
CA SER A 34 13.69 -8.82 -3.39
C SER A 34 14.00 -8.02 -4.66
N HIS A 35 13.07 -7.17 -5.07
CA HIS A 35 13.14 -6.35 -6.28
C HIS A 35 12.80 -4.88 -5.98
N GLY A 36 13.17 -3.98 -6.90
CA GLY A 36 12.83 -2.57 -6.76
C GLY A 36 13.52 -1.87 -5.58
N LEU A 37 14.68 -2.36 -5.15
CA LEU A 37 15.48 -1.74 -4.07
C LEU A 37 16.17 -0.46 -4.57
N ASP A 38 16.59 -0.45 -5.82
CA ASP A 38 17.26 0.65 -6.53
C ASP A 38 16.45 1.18 -7.72
N LEU A 39 15.27 0.60 -7.98
CA LEU A 39 14.40 0.97 -9.10
C LEU A 39 13.08 1.60 -8.64
N CYS A 40 12.68 2.68 -9.32
CA CYS A 40 11.33 3.22 -9.28
C CYS A 40 10.43 2.44 -10.25
N CYS A 41 9.14 2.29 -9.94
CA CYS A 41 8.18 1.68 -10.87
C CYS A 41 7.93 2.55 -12.12
N GLY A 42 8.23 3.85 -12.07
CA GLY A 42 8.02 4.77 -13.19
C GLY A 42 6.68 5.54 -13.16
N ALA A 43 5.80 5.28 -12.18
CA ALA A 43 4.51 5.97 -12.06
C ALA A 43 4.62 7.51 -12.11
N PRO A 44 5.59 8.16 -11.43
CA PRO A 44 5.76 9.61 -11.57
C PRO A 44 6.12 10.06 -12.98
N LEU A 45 6.90 9.28 -13.76
CA LEU A 45 7.24 9.68 -15.13
C LEU A 45 5.98 9.69 -16.00
N LEU A 46 5.14 8.66 -15.87
CA LEU A 46 3.89 8.56 -16.61
C LEU A 46 2.93 9.70 -16.23
N LEU A 47 2.77 9.97 -14.93
CA LEU A 47 1.96 11.09 -14.45
C LEU A 47 2.46 12.46 -14.93
N ALA A 48 3.76 12.62 -15.15
CA ALA A 48 4.36 13.84 -15.69
C ALA A 48 4.28 13.94 -17.23
N GLY A 49 3.63 12.98 -17.91
CA GLY A 49 3.57 12.93 -19.37
C GLY A 49 4.89 12.52 -20.05
N LYS A 50 5.87 12.01 -19.29
CA LYS A 50 7.18 11.55 -19.78
C LYS A 50 7.10 10.09 -20.23
N ILE A 51 6.30 9.85 -21.28
CA ILE A 51 5.91 8.49 -21.69
C ILE A 51 7.14 7.68 -22.13
N GLU A 52 8.05 8.24 -22.91
CA GLU A 52 9.23 7.51 -23.39
C GLU A 52 10.17 7.13 -22.25
N GLU A 53 10.40 8.01 -21.28
CA GLU A 53 11.16 7.69 -20.08
C GLU A 53 10.45 6.66 -19.20
N ALA A 54 9.12 6.73 -19.11
CA ALA A 54 8.31 5.72 -18.40
C ALA A 54 8.45 4.34 -19.07
N LYS A 55 8.44 4.25 -20.41
CA LYS A 55 8.70 3.00 -21.14
C LYS A 55 10.08 2.42 -20.84
N VAL A 56 11.11 3.26 -20.89
CA VAL A 56 12.49 2.84 -20.56
C VAL A 56 12.56 2.33 -19.12
N GLN A 57 11.87 2.99 -18.19
CA GLN A 57 11.82 2.54 -16.79
C GLN A 57 11.04 1.23 -16.63
N ALA A 58 9.93 1.05 -17.34
CA ALA A 58 9.15 -0.16 -17.34
C ALA A 58 9.97 -1.38 -17.80
N GLU A 59 10.72 -1.25 -18.90
CA GLU A 59 11.58 -2.33 -19.40
C GLU A 59 12.68 -2.72 -18.38
N LYS A 60 13.25 -1.75 -17.64
CA LYS A 60 14.21 -2.05 -16.56
C LYS A 60 13.57 -2.84 -15.42
N VAL A 61 12.36 -2.45 -15.01
CA VAL A 61 11.62 -3.14 -13.95
C VAL A 61 11.23 -4.55 -14.41
N ARG A 62 10.72 -4.72 -15.64
CA ARG A 62 10.38 -6.03 -16.19
C ARG A 62 11.59 -6.96 -16.23
N LYS A 63 12.73 -6.44 -16.69
CA LYS A 63 13.99 -7.19 -16.69
C LYS A 63 14.38 -7.63 -15.28
N SER A 64 14.20 -6.79 -14.27
CA SER A 64 14.48 -7.21 -12.87
C SER A 64 13.56 -8.34 -12.40
N LEU A 65 12.33 -8.40 -12.92
CA LEU A 65 11.29 -9.36 -12.52
C LEU A 65 11.28 -10.64 -13.39
N GLU A 66 12.25 -10.82 -14.30
CA GLU A 66 12.34 -12.02 -15.14
C GLU A 66 12.41 -13.31 -14.30
N GLY A 67 11.56 -14.27 -14.63
CA GLY A 67 11.50 -15.57 -13.95
C GLY A 67 10.78 -15.56 -12.59
N VAL A 68 10.17 -14.45 -12.19
CA VAL A 68 9.18 -14.40 -11.09
C VAL A 68 7.82 -14.82 -11.62
N ASP A 69 7.08 -15.65 -10.86
CA ASP A 69 5.71 -16.07 -11.24
C ASP A 69 4.67 -15.08 -10.70
N VAL A 70 4.89 -14.57 -9.48
CA VAL A 70 3.99 -13.63 -8.78
C VAL A 70 4.79 -12.47 -8.20
N VAL A 71 4.46 -11.26 -8.62
CA VAL A 71 5.02 -10.01 -8.13
C VAL A 71 4.07 -9.41 -7.10
N VAL A 72 4.57 -9.25 -5.87
CA VAL A 72 3.83 -8.60 -4.78
C VAL A 72 4.41 -7.22 -4.55
N THR A 73 3.56 -6.20 -4.39
CA THR A 73 4.03 -4.85 -4.03
C THR A 73 3.14 -4.21 -2.95
N PRO A 74 3.74 -3.53 -1.95
CA PRO A 74 2.98 -2.83 -0.93
C PRO A 74 2.55 -1.42 -1.35
N CYS A 75 2.95 -0.95 -2.54
CA CYS A 75 2.63 0.40 -3.00
C CYS A 75 1.55 0.36 -4.09
N PRO A 76 0.38 0.99 -3.86
CA PRO A 76 -0.68 1.09 -4.87
C PRO A 76 -0.23 1.64 -6.22
N HIS A 77 0.65 2.64 -6.24
CA HIS A 77 1.16 3.20 -7.50
C HIS A 77 2.07 2.21 -8.24
N CYS A 78 2.84 1.37 -7.52
CA CYS A 78 3.62 0.32 -8.15
C CYS A 78 2.69 -0.78 -8.69
N TYR A 79 1.66 -1.13 -7.92
CA TYR A 79 0.65 -2.12 -8.33
C TYR A 79 -0.01 -1.71 -9.65
N THR A 80 -0.59 -0.50 -9.71
CA THR A 80 -1.32 -0.01 -10.87
C THR A 80 -0.43 0.06 -12.12
N ILE A 81 0.75 0.68 -12.01
CA ILE A 81 1.61 0.84 -13.19
C ILE A 81 2.15 -0.50 -13.69
N ILE A 82 2.59 -1.38 -12.78
CA ILE A 82 3.18 -2.67 -13.18
C ILE A 82 2.08 -3.55 -13.78
N LYS A 83 0.89 -3.59 -13.17
CA LYS A 83 -0.20 -4.48 -13.60
C LYS A 83 -0.85 -4.03 -14.91
N HIS A 84 -1.12 -2.73 -15.04
CA HIS A 84 -1.98 -2.20 -16.11
C HIS A 84 -1.21 -1.35 -17.10
N GLU A 85 -0.57 -0.30 -16.61
CA GLU A 85 -0.07 0.79 -17.47
C GLU A 85 1.21 0.40 -18.23
N TYR A 86 2.01 -0.55 -17.72
CA TYR A 86 3.16 -1.09 -18.44
C TYR A 86 2.76 -1.66 -19.79
N ARG A 87 1.64 -2.40 -19.86
CA ARG A 87 1.12 -2.92 -21.13
C ARG A 87 0.71 -1.79 -22.06
N GLU A 88 0.06 -0.76 -21.54
CA GLU A 88 -0.41 0.39 -22.34
C GLU A 88 0.75 1.18 -22.96
N ILE A 89 1.83 1.37 -22.21
CA ILE A 89 2.98 2.15 -22.69
C ILE A 89 3.96 1.31 -23.51
N THR A 90 4.16 0.02 -23.23
CA THR A 90 5.14 -0.81 -23.97
C THR A 90 4.53 -1.71 -25.04
N GLY A 91 3.21 -1.95 -24.99
CA GLY A 91 2.53 -2.91 -25.84
C GLY A 91 2.80 -4.38 -25.48
N LYS A 92 3.43 -4.67 -24.34
CA LYS A 92 3.78 -6.02 -23.90
C LYS A 92 3.01 -6.43 -22.66
N ASP A 93 2.52 -7.66 -22.63
CA ASP A 93 1.89 -8.28 -21.45
C ASP A 93 2.94 -8.80 -20.45
N ASN A 94 2.61 -8.79 -19.16
CA ASN A 94 3.50 -9.33 -18.14
C ASN A 94 3.43 -10.87 -18.16
N ASP A 95 4.59 -11.52 -17.99
CA ASP A 95 4.66 -12.98 -17.85
C ASP A 95 4.43 -13.44 -16.39
N PHE A 96 4.02 -12.52 -15.52
CA PHE A 96 3.83 -12.72 -14.08
C PHE A 96 2.51 -12.13 -13.62
N GLU A 97 1.94 -12.70 -12.55
CA GLU A 97 0.81 -12.13 -11.84
C GLU A 97 1.28 -10.96 -10.97
N VAL A 98 0.45 -9.91 -10.84
CA VAL A 98 0.72 -8.78 -9.96
C VAL A 98 -0.34 -8.72 -8.87
N LEU A 99 0.10 -8.83 -7.62
CA LEU A 99 -0.74 -8.73 -6.43
C LEU A 99 -0.36 -7.50 -5.59
N HIS A 100 -1.37 -6.81 -5.09
CA HIS A 100 -1.15 -5.86 -4.02
C HIS A 100 -0.89 -6.62 -2.71
N ILE A 101 -0.10 -6.05 -1.80
CA ILE A 101 0.24 -6.72 -0.53
C ILE A 101 -1.00 -7.16 0.26
N THR A 102 -2.11 -6.42 0.19
CA THR A 102 -3.36 -6.78 0.89
C THR A 102 -3.96 -8.09 0.37
N GLN A 103 -3.94 -8.30 -0.96
CA GLN A 103 -4.42 -9.53 -1.58
C GLN A 103 -3.52 -10.71 -1.21
N PHE A 104 -2.21 -10.48 -1.21
CA PHE A 104 -1.24 -11.49 -0.84
C PHE A 104 -1.34 -11.86 0.66
N LEU A 105 -1.47 -10.89 1.56
CA LEU A 105 -1.68 -11.13 2.99
C LEU A 105 -2.97 -11.88 3.26
N LYS A 106 -4.07 -11.51 2.59
CA LYS A 106 -5.33 -12.25 2.67
C LYS A 106 -5.12 -13.71 2.30
N LYS A 107 -4.44 -13.99 1.17
CA LYS A 107 -4.13 -15.36 0.75
C LYS A 107 -3.30 -16.11 1.81
N LEU A 108 -2.29 -15.48 2.40
CA LEU A 108 -1.48 -16.11 3.45
C LEU A 108 -2.27 -16.41 4.74
N ILE A 109 -3.24 -15.56 5.09
CA ILE A 109 -4.15 -15.77 6.21
C ILE A 109 -5.10 -16.94 5.91
N ASP A 110 -5.71 -16.95 4.71
CA ASP A 110 -6.62 -18.01 4.27
C ASP A 110 -5.90 -19.37 4.16
N GLU A 111 -4.62 -19.39 3.80
CA GLU A 111 -3.75 -20.57 3.80
C GLU A 111 -3.26 -20.98 5.20
N GLY A 112 -3.56 -20.20 6.25
CA GLY A 112 -3.12 -20.46 7.62
C GLY A 112 -1.62 -20.27 7.85
N LYS A 113 -0.92 -19.58 6.96
CA LYS A 113 0.51 -19.24 7.11
C LYS A 113 0.73 -18.06 8.03
N ILE A 114 -0.20 -17.11 8.05
CA ILE A 114 -0.28 -16.06 9.05
C ILE A 114 -1.32 -16.47 10.09
N LYS A 115 -0.87 -16.57 11.35
CA LYS A 115 -1.72 -16.83 12.51
C LYS A 115 -1.54 -15.71 13.52
N PHE A 116 -2.55 -15.47 14.35
CA PHE A 116 -2.56 -14.40 15.33
C PHE A 116 -2.63 -14.94 16.76
N LYS A 117 -1.67 -14.57 17.63
CA LYS A 117 -1.55 -15.07 19.03
C LYS A 117 -2.18 -14.13 20.04
N SER A 118 -2.04 -12.83 19.79
CA SER A 118 -2.45 -11.77 20.71
C SER A 118 -3.37 -10.82 19.99
N GLY A 119 -4.40 -10.36 20.70
CA GLY A 119 -5.34 -9.44 20.11
C GLY A 119 -4.75 -8.03 20.02
N PHE A 120 -4.75 -7.42 18.83
CA PHE A 120 -4.52 -5.99 18.67
C PHE A 120 -5.79 -5.26 19.09
N ARG A 121 -5.96 -5.04 20.40
CA ARG A 121 -7.18 -4.44 20.99
C ARG A 121 -7.22 -2.93 20.82
N LYS A 122 -7.41 -2.47 19.59
CA LYS A 122 -7.60 -1.05 19.27
C LYS A 122 -8.74 -0.86 18.29
N ARG A 123 -9.35 0.31 18.36
CA ARG A 123 -10.28 0.83 17.35
C ARG A 123 -9.49 1.42 16.20
N VAL A 124 -9.63 0.85 15.01
CA VAL A 124 -8.85 1.20 13.82
C VAL A 124 -9.79 1.71 12.74
N VAL A 125 -9.43 2.81 12.08
CA VAL A 125 -10.06 3.23 10.81
C VAL A 125 -9.12 2.95 9.65
N TYR A 126 -9.69 2.54 8.53
CA TYR A 126 -8.95 2.31 7.29
C TYR A 126 -9.20 3.43 6.29
N HIS A 127 -8.14 4.05 5.80
CA HIS A 127 -8.17 4.95 4.66
C HIS A 127 -7.89 4.18 3.36
N ASP A 128 -8.91 4.11 2.50
CA ASP A 128 -8.84 3.56 1.15
C ASP A 128 -7.90 4.39 0.25
N PRO A 129 -6.79 3.82 -0.24
CA PRO A 129 -5.94 4.49 -1.21
C PRO A 129 -6.62 4.55 -2.57
N CYS A 130 -6.66 5.74 -3.17
CA CYS A 130 -7.28 5.94 -4.49
C CYS A 130 -6.69 5.05 -5.60
N TYR A 131 -5.39 4.79 -5.59
CA TYR A 131 -4.71 4.09 -6.69
C TYR A 131 -5.03 2.59 -6.80
N ILE A 132 -5.30 1.89 -5.69
CA ILE A 132 -5.72 0.47 -5.73
C ILE A 132 -7.24 0.31 -5.74
N GLY A 133 -7.96 1.36 -5.33
CA GLY A 133 -9.41 1.46 -5.45
C GLY A 133 -9.81 2.04 -6.80
N ARG A 134 -10.15 3.34 -6.81
CA ARG A 134 -10.73 4.06 -7.96
C ARG A 134 -9.93 4.00 -9.25
N GLU A 135 -8.60 4.08 -9.17
CA GLU A 135 -7.74 4.14 -10.36
C GLU A 135 -7.27 2.76 -10.84
N SER A 136 -7.72 1.67 -10.20
CA SER A 136 -7.29 0.31 -10.56
C SER A 136 -8.41 -0.70 -10.31
N ASP A 137 -8.12 -1.82 -9.64
CA ASP A 137 -9.01 -2.99 -9.60
C ASP A 137 -10.12 -2.92 -8.55
N GLY A 138 -10.30 -1.78 -7.86
CA GLY A 138 -11.33 -1.68 -6.81
C GLY A 138 -11.04 -2.56 -5.59
N ILE A 139 -9.76 -2.67 -5.18
CA ILE A 139 -9.34 -3.47 -4.03
C ILE A 139 -9.74 -2.76 -2.73
N TYR A 140 -10.97 -3.03 -2.28
CA TYR A 140 -11.54 -2.45 -1.07
C TYR A 140 -11.74 -3.48 0.05
N ASP A 141 -12.04 -4.72 -0.29
CA ASP A 141 -12.46 -5.71 0.70
C ASP A 141 -11.27 -6.46 1.30
N GLU A 142 -10.26 -6.83 0.51
CA GLU A 142 -9.05 -7.51 0.98
C GLU A 142 -8.34 -6.79 2.14
N PRO A 143 -8.05 -5.48 2.11
CA PRO A 143 -7.48 -4.80 3.27
C PRO A 143 -8.37 -4.88 4.52
N ARG A 144 -9.69 -4.80 4.36
CA ARG A 144 -10.64 -4.88 5.48
C ARG A 144 -10.71 -6.28 6.05
N GLU A 145 -10.71 -7.31 5.21
CA GLU A 145 -10.69 -8.71 5.63
C GLU A 145 -9.40 -9.05 6.37
N VAL A 146 -8.25 -8.58 5.87
CA VAL A 146 -6.96 -8.70 6.55
C VAL A 146 -7.03 -8.07 7.95
N LEU A 147 -7.53 -6.83 8.07
CA LEU A 147 -7.65 -6.16 9.38
C LEU A 147 -8.62 -6.89 10.33
N LYS A 148 -9.79 -7.32 9.82
CA LYS A 148 -10.81 -8.04 10.61
C LYS A 148 -10.35 -9.42 11.09
N SER A 149 -9.37 -10.02 10.41
CA SER A 149 -8.80 -11.31 10.82
C SER A 149 -7.96 -11.22 12.10
N ILE A 150 -7.54 -10.01 12.50
CA ILE A 150 -6.71 -9.77 13.68
C ILE A 150 -7.62 -9.76 14.93
N PRO A 151 -7.46 -10.71 15.87
CA PRO A 151 -8.30 -10.75 17.07
C PRO A 151 -8.24 -9.44 17.85
N GLY A 152 -9.38 -9.00 18.40
CA GLY A 152 -9.47 -7.79 19.22
C GLY A 152 -9.42 -6.46 18.45
N LEU A 153 -9.06 -6.45 17.16
CA LEU A 153 -9.11 -5.24 16.34
C LEU A 153 -10.58 -4.91 16.03
N GLU A 154 -11.01 -3.69 16.35
CA GLU A 154 -12.32 -3.17 15.96
C GLU A 154 -12.15 -2.25 14.75
N LEU A 155 -12.60 -2.67 13.58
CA LEU A 155 -12.57 -1.84 12.39
C LEU A 155 -13.78 -0.90 12.39
N VAL A 156 -13.53 0.39 12.59
CA VAL A 156 -14.54 1.44 12.63
C VAL A 156 -14.70 2.03 11.22
N PRO A 157 -15.93 2.19 10.72
CA PRO A 157 -16.15 2.79 9.40
C PRO A 157 -15.84 4.29 9.40
N LEU A 158 -15.34 4.80 8.28
CA LEU A 158 -15.30 6.23 7.98
C LEU A 158 -16.62 6.66 7.32
N PRO A 159 -17.04 7.93 7.44
CA PRO A 159 -18.24 8.43 6.76
C PRO A 159 -18.13 8.39 5.23
N LEU A 160 -16.91 8.44 4.70
CA LEU A 160 -16.59 8.34 3.28
C LEU A 160 -15.52 7.27 3.11
N GLU A 161 -15.90 6.14 2.53
CA GLU A 161 -15.03 4.98 2.33
C GLU A 161 -15.18 4.38 0.93
N LYS A 162 -14.30 3.44 0.58
CA LYS A 162 -14.25 2.80 -0.74
C LYS A 162 -14.13 3.82 -1.89
N GLU A 163 -14.99 3.74 -2.91
CA GLU A 163 -15.01 4.66 -4.04
C GLU A 163 -15.23 6.13 -3.62
N ASP A 164 -15.98 6.36 -2.53
CA ASP A 164 -16.29 7.70 -2.02
C ASP A 164 -15.19 8.28 -1.11
N ALA A 165 -14.14 7.50 -0.81
CA ALA A 165 -13.07 7.94 0.07
C ALA A 165 -12.38 9.21 -0.45
N THR A 166 -12.37 10.25 0.38
CA THR A 166 -11.64 11.49 0.06
C THR A 166 -10.13 11.23 -0.02
N CYS A 167 -9.43 12.00 -0.86
CA CYS A 167 -7.97 11.85 -1.04
C CYS A 167 -7.21 12.13 0.27
N CYS A 168 -6.06 11.48 0.48
CA CYS A 168 -5.16 11.84 1.58
C CYS A 168 -4.42 13.16 1.36
N GLY A 169 -4.38 13.67 0.12
CA GLY A 169 -3.64 14.87 -0.28
C GLY A 169 -2.23 14.61 -0.85
N GLY A 170 -1.71 13.38 -0.71
CA GLY A 170 -0.29 13.09 -0.98
C GLY A 170 0.08 12.81 -2.45
N GLY A 171 -0.87 12.32 -3.25
CA GLY A 171 -0.63 11.86 -4.63
C GLY A 171 -0.57 12.99 -5.66
N GLY A 172 -0.44 12.62 -6.95
CA GLY A 172 -0.57 13.56 -8.08
C GLY A 172 0.40 14.74 -8.04
N PHE A 173 1.60 14.55 -7.48
CA PHE A 173 2.61 15.59 -7.24
C PHE A 173 2.24 16.70 -6.23
N VAL A 174 1.06 16.66 -5.61
CA VAL A 174 0.60 17.71 -4.69
C VAL A 174 1.54 17.82 -3.49
N ARG A 175 1.92 16.70 -2.86
CA ARG A 175 2.89 16.72 -1.76
C ARG A 175 4.26 17.28 -2.15
N ALA A 176 4.68 17.05 -3.39
CA ALA A 176 6.00 17.47 -3.87
C ALA A 176 6.05 18.97 -4.20
N TYR A 177 5.01 19.54 -4.81
CA TYR A 177 5.01 20.93 -5.29
C TYR A 177 4.18 21.88 -4.42
N LEU A 178 3.16 21.38 -3.74
CA LEU A 178 2.23 22.13 -2.89
C LEU A 178 2.15 21.47 -1.49
N PRO A 179 3.27 21.34 -0.75
CA PRO A 179 3.31 20.58 0.50
C PRO A 179 2.37 21.12 1.58
N ARG A 180 2.12 22.44 1.61
CA ARG A 180 1.15 23.04 2.55
C ARG A 180 -0.27 22.56 2.29
N LEU A 181 -0.71 22.63 1.03
CA LEU A 181 -2.02 22.14 0.62
C LEU A 181 -2.16 20.63 0.88
N SER A 182 -1.11 19.85 0.57
CA SER A 182 -1.07 18.41 0.84
C SER A 182 -1.32 18.08 2.32
N ALA A 183 -0.71 18.84 3.23
CA ALA A 183 -0.87 18.67 4.67
C ALA A 183 -2.25 19.16 5.15
N GLU A 184 -2.76 20.27 4.62
CA GLU A 184 -4.10 20.79 4.93
C GLU A 184 -5.20 19.78 4.56
N VAL A 185 -5.11 19.15 3.39
CA VAL A 185 -6.07 18.11 2.96
C VAL A 185 -6.01 16.89 3.89
N ALA A 186 -4.82 16.44 4.28
CA ALA A 186 -4.67 15.33 5.22
C ALA A 186 -5.27 15.67 6.60
N LYS A 187 -4.99 16.89 7.09
CA LYS A 187 -5.51 17.39 8.36
C LYS A 187 -7.03 17.48 8.35
N GLU A 188 -7.62 18.05 7.32
CA GLU A 188 -9.08 18.18 7.17
C GLU A 188 -9.76 16.80 7.20
N LYS A 189 -9.22 15.82 6.46
CA LYS A 189 -9.69 14.43 6.53
C LYS A 189 -9.64 13.91 7.97
N ILE A 190 -8.53 14.11 8.66
CA ILE A 190 -8.36 13.57 10.01
C ILE A 190 -9.35 14.23 10.99
N GLU A 191 -9.46 15.56 10.96
CA GLU A 191 -10.32 16.33 11.85
C GLU A 191 -11.80 16.07 11.60
N LEU A 192 -12.22 15.99 10.34
CA LEU A 192 -13.63 15.87 9.97
C LEU A 192 -14.14 14.43 9.87
N GLN A 193 -13.27 13.47 9.54
CA GLN A 193 -13.70 12.10 9.24
C GLN A 193 -13.12 11.06 10.19
N VAL A 194 -11.90 11.26 10.73
CA VAL A 194 -11.21 10.24 11.53
C VAL A 194 -11.46 10.45 13.02
N LEU A 195 -11.11 11.61 13.58
CA LEU A 195 -11.24 11.88 15.02
C LEU A 195 -12.67 11.70 15.55
N PRO A 196 -13.75 12.12 14.84
CA PRO A 196 -15.12 11.93 15.32
C PRO A 196 -15.54 10.47 15.49
N THR A 197 -14.85 9.52 14.84
CA THR A 197 -15.12 8.09 15.01
C THR A 197 -14.65 7.55 16.37
N GLY A 198 -13.76 8.28 17.04
CA GLY A 198 -13.08 7.85 18.27
C GLY A 198 -12.08 6.71 18.06
N ALA A 199 -11.62 6.48 16.82
CA ALA A 199 -10.58 5.52 16.53
C ALA A 199 -9.24 5.92 17.17
N GLU A 200 -8.46 4.93 17.53
CA GLU A 200 -7.14 5.09 18.15
C GLU A 200 -6.03 5.07 17.09
N VAL A 201 -6.25 4.35 15.98
CA VAL A 201 -5.29 4.18 14.89
C VAL A 201 -5.94 4.47 13.56
N LEU A 202 -5.25 5.26 12.73
CA LEU A 202 -5.54 5.43 11.31
C LEU A 202 -4.55 4.59 10.50
N THR A 203 -5.08 3.70 9.67
CA THR A 203 -4.25 2.87 8.80
C THR A 203 -4.59 2.99 7.32
N SER A 204 -3.64 2.63 6.47
CA SER A 204 -3.82 2.59 5.03
C SER A 204 -2.91 1.54 4.41
N ALA A 205 -3.31 1.00 3.27
CA ALA A 205 -2.51 0.05 2.51
C ALA A 205 -1.64 0.76 1.44
N CYS A 206 -1.28 2.02 1.68
CA CYS A 206 -0.47 2.82 0.77
C CYS A 206 0.65 3.53 1.54
N PRO A 207 1.92 3.30 1.21
CA PRO A 207 3.04 3.96 1.87
C PRO A 207 3.00 5.49 1.68
N PHE A 208 2.51 5.96 0.52
CA PHE A 208 2.32 7.39 0.28
C PHE A 208 1.20 7.99 1.14
N CYS A 209 0.07 7.28 1.31
CA CYS A 209 -0.98 7.75 2.20
C CYS A 209 -0.49 7.73 3.65
N TYR A 210 0.22 6.69 4.08
CA TYR A 210 0.84 6.63 5.40
C TYR A 210 1.68 7.87 5.68
N LEU A 211 2.64 8.20 4.80
CA LEU A 211 3.50 9.38 4.99
C LEU A 211 2.68 10.68 5.09
N ASN A 212 1.73 10.90 4.18
CA ASN A 212 0.98 12.16 4.15
C ASN A 212 -0.04 12.28 5.29
N LEU A 213 -0.69 11.18 5.67
CA LEU A 213 -1.61 11.15 6.81
C LEU A 213 -0.85 11.30 8.12
N ASN A 214 0.34 10.72 8.24
CA ASN A 214 1.20 10.91 9.39
C ASN A 214 1.60 12.39 9.53
N ASP A 215 2.02 13.04 8.44
CA ASP A 215 2.32 14.48 8.42
C ASP A 215 1.08 15.31 8.85
N GLY A 216 -0.09 15.02 8.29
CA GLY A 216 -1.35 15.72 8.61
C GLY A 216 -1.96 15.41 9.97
N SER A 217 -1.53 14.32 10.62
CA SER A 217 -2.07 13.92 11.93
C SER A 217 -1.70 14.88 13.05
N GLU A 218 -0.55 15.56 12.93
CA GLU A 218 0.03 16.42 13.97
C GLU A 218 0.07 15.73 15.36
N GLY A 219 0.16 14.39 15.39
CA GLY A 219 0.13 13.59 16.62
C GLY A 219 -1.23 13.42 17.30
N LYS A 220 -2.33 13.88 16.67
CA LYS A 220 -3.70 13.75 17.20
C LYS A 220 -4.25 12.32 17.13
N ILE A 221 -3.68 11.48 16.26
CA ILE A 221 -4.00 10.05 16.14
C ILE A 221 -2.74 9.28 15.73
N GLU A 222 -2.63 8.03 16.17
CA GLU A 222 -1.56 7.14 15.72
C GLU A 222 -1.80 6.75 14.25
N VAL A 223 -0.80 6.95 13.38
CA VAL A 223 -0.87 6.54 11.97
C VAL A 223 0.07 5.37 11.77
N GLU A 224 -0.44 4.26 11.23
CA GLU A 224 0.36 3.06 10.93
C GLU A 224 0.03 2.51 9.56
N ASP A 225 1.01 1.96 8.85
CA ASP A 225 0.71 1.19 7.64
C ASP A 225 0.05 -0.16 8.01
N LEU A 226 -0.72 -0.71 7.07
CA LEU A 226 -1.47 -1.94 7.31
C LEU A 226 -0.58 -3.15 7.63
N VAL A 227 0.60 -3.26 7.00
CA VAL A 227 1.53 -4.38 7.19
C VAL A 227 2.03 -4.40 8.63
N SER A 228 2.33 -3.24 9.19
CA SER A 228 2.71 -3.05 10.58
C SER A 228 1.66 -3.53 11.57
N ILE A 229 0.38 -3.21 11.33
CA ILE A 229 -0.72 -3.66 12.19
C ILE A 229 -0.85 -5.18 12.13
N VAL A 230 -0.75 -5.77 10.93
CA VAL A 230 -0.78 -7.23 10.75
C VAL A 230 0.34 -7.86 11.56
N LEU A 231 1.59 -7.41 11.38
CA LEU A 231 2.76 -7.95 12.08
C LEU A 231 2.61 -7.92 13.61
N LYS A 232 2.04 -6.85 14.18
CA LYS A 232 1.81 -6.75 15.63
C LYS A 232 0.86 -7.83 16.19
N GLY A 233 -0.03 -8.36 15.35
CA GLY A 233 -0.91 -9.46 15.74
C GLY A 233 -0.30 -10.86 15.56
N VAL A 234 0.75 -10.99 14.74
CA VAL A 234 1.30 -12.31 14.34
C VAL A 234 2.00 -13.01 15.50
N GLU A 235 1.86 -14.34 15.50
CA GLU A 235 2.47 -15.29 16.44
C GLU A 235 4.00 -15.29 16.53
#